data_AF-A0A959YGI0-F1
#
_entry.id   AF-A0A959YGI0-F1
#
_cell.length_a   1.000
_cell.length_b   1.000
_cell.length_c   1.000
_cell.angle_alpha   90.00
_cell.angle_beta   90.00
_cell.angle_gamma   90.00
#
_symmetry.space_group_name_H-M   'P 1'
#
loop_
_entity.id
_entity.type
_entity.pdbx_description
1 polymer ?
#
loop_
_entity_poly.entity_id
_entity_poly.type
_entity_poly.pdbx_seq_one_letter_code
_entity_poly.pdbx_strand_id
1 'polypeptide(L)'
;MTEQDFKERHIPHRINLLITYRERFVKLTGRQRENFRDLDRCAKDIAGMMIRSLLDEMGIHLPAGTGKTIVQRSPKQAYVRQLSLMTIKSDKVTAIIEEALKFGNRAIAHIEGNDVDHNFRTAQDDIRLVKAIDYVEDKVIQNIYGTRAEYDRVMGLADNNMHRDRLNLATI
;
A
#
# COMPACT_ATOMS: atom_id res chain seq x y z
N MET A 1 4.60 11.17 -18.77
CA MET A 1 3.41 11.28 -17.89
C MET A 1 3.42 12.68 -17.31
N THR A 2 2.31 13.41 -17.40
CA THR A 2 2.21 14.76 -16.80
C THR A 2 2.04 14.67 -15.28
N GLU A 3 2.29 15.75 -14.56
CA GLU A 3 1.97 15.82 -13.12
C GLU A 3 0.48 15.56 -12.88
N GLN A 4 -0.38 16.13 -13.73
CA GLN A 4 -1.82 15.94 -13.65
C GLN A 4 -2.21 14.48 -13.86
N ASP A 5 -1.72 13.80 -14.89
CA ASP A 5 -2.02 12.37 -15.10
C ASP A 5 -1.55 11.53 -13.90
N PHE A 6 -0.36 11.83 -13.39
CA PHE A 6 0.19 11.11 -12.25
C PHE A 6 -0.71 11.26 -11.00
N LYS A 7 -1.06 12.51 -10.65
CA LYS A 7 -1.87 12.82 -9.48
C LYS A 7 -3.32 12.43 -9.64
N GLU A 8 -3.93 12.64 -10.81
CA GLU A 8 -5.37 12.46 -10.99
C GLU A 8 -5.77 11.06 -11.45
N ARG A 9 -4.82 10.24 -11.94
CA ARG A 9 -5.12 8.89 -12.45
C ARG A 9 -4.24 7.82 -11.83
N HIS A 10 -2.92 7.99 -11.86
CA HIS A 10 -2.00 6.91 -11.43
C HIS A 10 -1.99 6.67 -9.92
N ILE A 11 -1.88 7.73 -9.12
CA ILE A 11 -1.89 7.59 -7.66
C ILE A 11 -3.27 7.13 -7.13
N PRO A 12 -4.40 7.73 -7.56
CA PRO A 12 -5.72 7.31 -7.13
C PRO A 12 -6.00 5.84 -7.42
N HIS A 13 -5.61 5.33 -8.59
CA HIS A 13 -5.77 3.91 -8.92
C HIS A 13 -5.06 2.99 -7.90
N ARG A 14 -3.80 3.30 -7.55
CA ARG A 14 -3.00 2.50 -6.61
C ARG A 14 -3.56 2.58 -5.18
N ILE A 15 -4.00 3.77 -4.77
CA ILE A 15 -4.66 4.00 -3.48
C ILE A 15 -5.99 3.22 -3.41
N ASN A 16 -6.77 3.22 -4.48
CA ASN A 16 -8.02 2.50 -4.59
C ASN A 16 -7.85 0.99 -4.41
N LEU A 17 -6.74 0.41 -4.89
CA LEU A 17 -6.40 -0.99 -4.61
C LEU A 17 -6.16 -1.24 -3.11
N LEU A 18 -5.48 -0.31 -2.42
CA LEU A 18 -5.28 -0.41 -0.97
C LEU A 18 -6.60 -0.28 -0.19
N ILE A 19 -7.42 0.70 -0.55
CA ILE A 19 -8.74 0.93 0.06
C ILE A 19 -9.63 -0.29 -0.14
N THR A 20 -9.64 -0.85 -1.36
CA THR A 20 -10.40 -2.07 -1.65
C THR A 20 -10.00 -3.20 -0.73
N TYR A 21 -8.70 -3.45 -0.55
CA TYR A 21 -8.24 -4.46 0.40
C TYR A 21 -8.75 -4.20 1.82
N ARG A 22 -8.53 -2.98 2.32
CA ARG A 22 -8.90 -2.55 3.67
C ARG A 22 -10.41 -2.65 3.93
N GLU A 23 -11.25 -2.26 2.98
CA GLU A 23 -12.70 -2.20 3.17
C GLU A 23 -13.41 -3.53 2.88
N ARG A 24 -12.90 -4.30 1.92
CA ARG A 24 -13.55 -5.52 1.41
C ARG A 24 -13.15 -6.80 2.14
N PHE A 25 -11.88 -6.95 2.51
CA PHE A 25 -11.34 -8.22 3.00
C PHE A 25 -11.08 -8.24 4.50
N VAL A 26 -10.63 -7.12 5.08
CA VAL A 26 -10.33 -7.03 6.53
C VAL A 26 -11.55 -7.34 7.39
N LYS A 27 -12.74 -6.97 6.92
CA LYS A 27 -14.01 -7.17 7.64
C LYS A 27 -14.56 -8.59 7.53
N LEU A 28 -13.99 -9.45 6.69
CA LEU A 28 -14.47 -10.81 6.51
C LEU A 28 -14.12 -11.68 7.71
N THR A 29 -15.09 -12.46 8.17
CA THR A 29 -14.87 -13.53 9.16
C THR A 29 -14.02 -14.65 8.56
N GLY A 30 -13.41 -15.50 9.39
CA GLY A 30 -12.60 -16.63 8.91
C GLY A 30 -13.33 -17.55 7.93
N ARG A 31 -14.61 -17.83 8.17
CA ARG A 31 -15.45 -18.64 7.27
C ARG A 31 -15.71 -17.95 5.93
N GLN A 32 -16.01 -16.65 5.93
CA GLN A 32 -16.21 -15.89 4.70
C GLN A 32 -14.92 -15.77 3.89
N ARG A 33 -13.78 -15.61 4.55
CA ARG A 33 -12.46 -15.58 3.90
C ARG A 33 -12.17 -16.87 3.16
N GLU A 34 -12.52 -18.03 3.73
CA GLU A 34 -12.29 -19.31 3.04
C GLU A 34 -13.06 -19.39 1.71
N ASN A 35 -14.27 -18.82 1.65
CA ASN A 35 -15.05 -18.74 0.40
C ASN A 35 -14.38 -17.85 -0.66
N PHE A 36 -13.51 -16.93 -0.26
CA PHE A 36 -12.80 -16.00 -1.15
C PHE A 36 -11.27 -16.12 -1.01
N ARG A 37 -10.75 -17.27 -0.57
CA ARG A 37 -9.36 -17.41 -0.09
C ARG A 37 -8.34 -16.96 -1.12
N ASP A 38 -8.50 -17.40 -2.36
CA ASP A 38 -7.55 -17.08 -3.43
C ASP A 38 -7.62 -15.60 -3.83
N LEU A 39 -8.82 -15.02 -3.79
CA LEU A 39 -9.04 -13.60 -4.03
C LEU A 39 -8.47 -12.73 -2.90
N ASP A 40 -8.67 -13.12 -1.64
CA ASP A 40 -8.09 -12.47 -0.46
C ASP A 40 -6.55 -12.47 -0.54
N ARG A 41 -5.96 -13.64 -0.82
CA ARG A 41 -4.51 -13.78 -1.00
C ARG A 41 -3.98 -12.88 -2.12
N CYS A 42 -4.64 -12.88 -3.28
CA CYS A 42 -4.26 -12.04 -4.41
C CYS A 42 -4.37 -10.54 -4.07
N ALA A 43 -5.48 -10.12 -3.44
CA ALA A 43 -5.68 -8.74 -3.02
C ALA A 43 -4.63 -8.30 -1.97
N LYS A 44 -4.25 -9.20 -1.07
CA LYS A 44 -3.19 -8.97 -0.08
C LYS A 44 -1.84 -8.75 -0.75
N ASP A 45 -1.45 -9.62 -1.68
CA ASP A 45 -0.20 -9.48 -2.44
C ASP A 45 -0.17 -8.15 -3.24
N ILE A 46 -1.28 -7.79 -3.91
CA ILE A 46 -1.43 -6.49 -4.60
C ILE A 46 -1.26 -5.33 -3.62
N ALA A 47 -1.88 -5.38 -2.43
CA ALA A 47 -1.75 -4.33 -1.44
C ALA A 47 -0.29 -4.13 -0.99
N GLY A 48 0.44 -5.23 -0.75
CA GLY A 48 1.88 -5.19 -0.46
C GLY A 48 2.69 -4.54 -1.58
N MET A 49 2.40 -4.89 -2.84
CA MET A 49 3.05 -4.28 -4.01
C MET A 49 2.77 -2.77 -4.11
N MET A 50 1.53 -2.34 -3.84
CA MET A 50 1.14 -0.95 -3.90
C MET A 50 1.77 -0.11 -2.79
N ILE A 51 1.81 -0.61 -1.56
CA ILE A 51 2.55 0.01 -0.44
C ILE A 51 4.00 0.27 -0.85
N ARG A 52 4.67 -0.77 -1.35
CA ARG A 52 6.05 -0.66 -1.80
C ARG A 52 6.19 0.36 -2.91
N SER A 53 5.34 0.29 -3.94
CA SER A 53 5.43 1.21 -5.07
C SER A 53 5.24 2.66 -4.64
N LEU A 54 4.29 2.96 -3.75
CA LEU A 54 4.01 4.33 -3.29
C LEU A 54 5.14 4.89 -2.43
N LEU A 55 5.69 4.09 -1.50
CA LEU A 55 6.89 4.47 -0.74
C LEU A 55 8.07 4.75 -1.68
N ASP A 56 8.22 3.94 -2.72
CA ASP A 56 9.27 4.06 -3.73
C ASP A 56 9.12 5.32 -4.61
N GLU A 57 7.90 5.78 -4.88
CA GLU A 57 7.64 7.10 -5.51
C GLU A 57 8.16 8.25 -4.64
N MET A 58 7.98 8.13 -3.31
CA MET A 58 8.41 9.13 -2.32
C MET A 58 9.89 9.02 -1.92
N GLY A 59 10.63 8.09 -2.52
CA GLY A 59 12.08 7.93 -2.30
C GLY A 59 12.47 6.93 -1.22
N ILE A 60 11.54 6.14 -0.68
CA ILE A 60 11.80 5.10 0.32
C ILE A 60 11.80 3.74 -0.38
N HIS A 61 12.93 3.05 -0.33
CA HIS A 61 13.15 1.85 -1.13
C HIS A 61 13.74 0.72 -0.29
N LEU A 62 13.30 -0.50 -0.52
CA LEU A 62 13.98 -1.72 -0.05
C LEU A 62 14.43 -2.50 -1.30
N PRO A 63 15.74 -2.54 -1.60
CA PRO A 63 16.23 -3.27 -2.76
C PRO A 63 15.87 -4.76 -2.67
N ALA A 64 15.53 -5.35 -3.81
CA ALA A 64 15.27 -6.78 -3.90
C ALA A 64 16.55 -7.57 -3.58
N GLY A 65 16.43 -8.71 -2.90
CA GLY A 65 17.57 -9.57 -2.57
C GLY A 65 18.51 -9.05 -1.46
N THR A 66 18.39 -7.79 -1.04
CA THR A 66 19.17 -7.25 0.10
C THR A 66 18.28 -7.24 1.34
N GLY A 67 18.39 -8.29 2.16
CA GLY A 67 17.35 -8.64 3.13
C GLY A 67 17.08 -7.69 4.29
N LYS A 68 17.72 -6.52 4.46
CA LYS A 68 17.66 -5.83 5.77
C LYS A 68 17.63 -4.30 5.82
N THR A 69 17.90 -3.55 4.76
CA THR A 69 18.06 -2.09 4.93
C THR A 69 17.20 -1.28 3.97
N ILE A 70 16.21 -0.57 4.52
CA ILE A 70 15.52 0.50 3.79
C ILE A 70 16.53 1.60 3.48
N VAL A 71 16.59 1.99 2.22
CA VAL A 71 17.41 3.09 1.72
C VAL A 71 16.54 4.27 1.30
N GLN A 72 17.10 5.47 1.41
CA GLN A 72 16.50 6.68 0.88
C GLN A 72 17.16 7.03 -0.45
N ARG A 73 16.35 7.41 -1.43
CA ARG A 73 16.79 7.92 -2.74
C ARG A 73 15.92 9.09 -3.15
N SER A 74 16.30 9.78 -4.23
CA SER A 74 15.46 10.84 -4.79
C SER A 74 14.08 10.30 -5.19
N PRO A 75 12.99 11.08 -5.00
CA PRO A 75 11.68 10.75 -5.53
C PRO A 75 11.74 10.45 -7.03
N LYS A 76 10.86 9.55 -7.50
CA LYS A 76 10.82 9.20 -8.93
C LYS A 76 10.31 10.34 -9.81
N GLN A 77 9.45 11.19 -9.26
CA GLN A 77 8.85 12.32 -9.96
C GLN A 77 9.33 13.63 -9.32
N ALA A 78 9.64 14.62 -10.14
CA ALA A 78 10.18 15.91 -9.69
C ALA A 78 9.22 16.70 -8.79
N TYR A 79 7.91 16.49 -8.93
CA TYR A 79 6.84 17.16 -8.16
C TYR A 79 6.40 16.36 -6.90
N VAL A 80 7.07 15.25 -6.58
CA VAL A 80 6.83 14.49 -5.34
C VAL A 80 7.85 14.94 -4.29
N ARG A 81 7.36 15.29 -3.09
CA ARG A 81 8.24 15.62 -1.96
C ARG A 81 8.85 14.36 -1.37
N GLN A 82 10.14 14.38 -1.10
CA GLN A 82 10.83 13.23 -0.52
C GLN A 82 10.33 12.92 0.90
N LEU A 83 10.01 11.65 1.14
CA LEU A 83 9.77 11.14 2.49
C LEU A 83 11.12 10.86 3.13
N SER A 84 11.36 11.44 4.31
CA SER A 84 12.58 11.22 5.05
C SER A 84 12.60 9.83 5.68
N LEU A 85 13.69 9.09 5.50
CA LEU A 85 13.95 7.82 6.17
C LEU A 85 13.99 7.98 7.69
N MET A 86 14.42 9.15 8.18
CA MET A 86 14.37 9.45 9.62
C MET A 86 12.94 9.49 10.14
N THR A 87 11.99 10.01 9.35
CA THR A 87 10.56 10.00 9.69
C THR A 87 10.02 8.58 9.80
N ILE A 88 10.51 7.65 8.98
CA ILE A 88 10.14 6.24 9.13
C ILE A 88 10.76 5.70 10.41
N LYS A 89 12.08 5.82 10.58
CA LYS A 89 12.83 5.23 11.71
C LYS A 89 12.43 5.74 13.09
N SER A 90 11.92 6.97 13.18
CA SER A 90 11.43 7.52 14.45
C SER A 90 9.98 7.12 14.75
N ASP A 91 9.28 6.52 13.80
CA ASP A 91 7.89 6.13 13.94
C ASP A 91 7.77 4.74 14.58
N LYS A 92 6.76 4.57 15.44
CA LYS A 92 6.39 3.26 16.01
C LYS A 92 5.96 2.26 14.94
N VAL A 93 5.66 2.73 13.72
CA VAL A 93 5.27 1.91 12.57
C VAL A 93 6.49 1.43 11.76
N THR A 94 7.74 1.81 12.10
CA THR A 94 8.97 1.39 11.37
C THR A 94 8.98 -0.10 11.01
N ALA A 95 8.83 -0.97 12.02
CA ALA A 95 8.89 -2.41 11.84
C ALA A 95 7.77 -2.92 10.91
N ILE A 96 6.59 -2.30 10.96
CA ILE A 96 5.46 -2.64 10.09
C ILE A 96 5.77 -2.25 8.64
N ILE A 97 6.38 -1.09 8.41
CA ILE A 97 6.77 -0.64 7.07
C ILE A 97 7.87 -1.52 6.49
N GLU A 98 8.89 -1.86 7.28
CA GLU A 98 9.95 -2.79 6.87
C GLU A 98 9.36 -4.13 6.43
N GLU A 99 8.48 -4.70 7.23
CA GLU A 99 7.80 -5.95 6.89
C GLU A 99 6.93 -5.81 5.64
N ALA A 100 6.24 -4.67 5.45
CA ALA A 100 5.38 -4.45 4.30
C ALA A 100 6.20 -4.31 3.00
N LEU A 101 7.38 -3.69 3.08
CA LEU A 101 8.33 -3.60 1.97
C LEU A 101 8.91 -4.97 1.61
N LYS A 102 9.28 -5.79 2.59
CA LYS A 102 9.72 -7.19 2.35
C LYS A 102 8.61 -7.99 1.69
N PHE A 103 7.39 -7.87 2.21
CA PHE A 103 6.21 -8.53 1.63
C PHE A 103 5.95 -8.11 0.18
N GLY A 104 6.03 -6.81 -0.13
CA GLY A 104 5.92 -6.32 -1.50
C GLY A 104 7.05 -6.82 -2.42
N ASN A 105 8.28 -6.98 -1.91
CA ASN A 105 9.39 -7.58 -2.68
C ASN A 105 9.10 -9.04 -3.05
N ARG A 106 8.53 -9.84 -2.13
CA ARG A 106 8.10 -11.22 -2.43
C ARG A 106 7.05 -11.25 -3.55
N ALA A 107 6.03 -10.41 -3.44
CA ALA A 107 4.92 -10.38 -4.37
C ALA A 107 5.36 -10.03 -5.82
N ILE A 108 6.38 -9.18 -5.98
CA ILE A 108 6.92 -8.79 -7.30
C ILE A 108 7.78 -9.88 -7.92
N ALA A 109 8.58 -10.59 -7.12
CA ALA A 109 9.68 -11.37 -7.65
C ALA A 109 9.30 -12.82 -8.00
N HIS A 110 8.05 -13.25 -7.76
CA HIS A 110 7.63 -14.67 -7.83
C HIS A 110 8.58 -15.63 -7.09
N ILE A 111 9.30 -15.09 -6.12
CA ILE A 111 10.32 -15.78 -5.35
C ILE A 111 9.60 -16.73 -4.37
N GLU A 112 10.13 -17.94 -4.20
CA GLU A 112 9.57 -18.92 -3.27
C GLU A 112 9.51 -18.35 -1.85
N GLY A 113 8.49 -18.74 -1.07
CA GLY A 113 8.22 -18.15 0.25
C GLY A 113 9.35 -18.25 1.26
N ASN A 114 10.40 -19.04 0.98
CA ASN A 114 11.57 -19.23 1.81
C ASN A 114 12.66 -18.17 1.60
N ASP A 115 12.66 -17.44 0.49
CA ASP A 115 13.75 -16.51 0.18
C ASP A 115 13.46 -15.06 0.64
N VAL A 116 12.26 -14.78 1.18
CA VAL A 116 11.89 -13.49 1.76
C VAL A 116 11.20 -13.68 3.09
N ASP A 117 11.93 -13.45 4.18
CA ASP A 117 11.41 -13.55 5.54
C ASP A 117 10.49 -12.36 5.88
N HIS A 118 9.18 -12.55 5.77
CA HIS A 118 8.16 -11.59 6.20
C HIS A 118 7.07 -12.27 7.06
N ASN A 119 6.43 -11.48 7.91
CA ASN A 119 5.44 -11.97 8.88
C ASN A 119 3.99 -11.91 8.40
N PHE A 120 3.68 -11.30 7.25
CA PHE A 120 2.32 -11.29 6.67
C PHE A 120 1.83 -12.66 6.13
N ARG A 121 1.69 -13.65 7.01
CA ARG A 121 1.38 -15.04 6.63
C ARG A 121 -0.05 -15.44 6.97
N THR A 122 -0.65 -14.80 7.97
CA THR A 122 -1.95 -15.19 8.52
C THR A 122 -2.98 -14.07 8.39
N ALA A 123 -4.25 -14.40 8.64
CA ALA A 123 -5.34 -13.41 8.74
C ALA A 123 -5.13 -12.44 9.93
N GLN A 124 -4.40 -12.84 10.97
CA GLN A 124 -4.09 -11.98 12.12
C GLN A 124 -3.12 -10.84 11.73
N ASP A 125 -2.32 -11.03 10.68
CA ASP A 125 -1.37 -10.03 10.19
C ASP A 125 -2.03 -8.92 9.37
N ASP A 126 -3.32 -9.05 9.04
CA ASP A 126 -4.05 -8.03 8.28
C ASP A 126 -4.12 -6.71 9.02
N ILE A 127 -4.21 -6.74 10.35
CA ILE A 127 -4.22 -5.52 11.16
C ILE A 127 -2.92 -4.74 10.96
N ARG A 128 -1.78 -5.44 10.84
CA ARG A 128 -0.48 -4.79 10.56
C ARG A 128 -0.46 -4.23 9.14
N LEU A 129 -1.06 -4.92 8.19
CA LEU A 129 -1.10 -4.48 6.79
C LEU A 129 -1.99 -3.24 6.64
N VAL A 130 -3.14 -3.21 7.32
CA VAL A 130 -4.01 -2.04 7.40
C VAL A 130 -3.28 -0.85 8.01
N LYS A 131 -2.52 -1.04 9.10
CA LYS A 131 -1.69 0.02 9.66
C LYS A 131 -0.64 0.55 8.67
N ALA A 132 -0.05 -0.34 7.86
CA ALA A 132 0.85 0.08 6.79
C ALA A 132 0.11 0.88 5.70
N ILE A 133 -1.10 0.45 5.32
CA ILE A 133 -1.97 1.17 4.37
C ILE A 133 -2.29 2.57 4.89
N ASP A 134 -2.74 2.69 6.14
CA ASP A 134 -3.10 3.97 6.76
C ASP A 134 -1.91 4.92 6.80
N TYR A 135 -0.72 4.40 7.15
CA TYR A 135 0.52 5.15 7.13
C TYR A 135 0.87 5.65 5.72
N VAL A 136 0.83 4.78 4.71
CA VAL A 136 1.16 5.15 3.34
C VAL A 136 0.16 6.15 2.77
N GLU A 137 -1.13 6.01 3.08
CA GLU A 137 -2.17 6.96 2.68
C GLU A 137 -1.87 8.36 3.26
N ASP A 138 -1.54 8.45 4.55
CA ASP A 138 -1.10 9.71 5.19
C ASP A 138 0.12 10.32 4.51
N LYS A 139 1.14 9.51 4.18
CA LYS A 139 2.34 10.00 3.50
C LYS A 139 2.08 10.41 2.07
N VAL A 140 1.22 9.71 1.33
CA VAL A 140 0.79 10.13 -0.01
C VAL A 140 0.12 11.50 0.06
N ILE A 141 -0.74 11.74 1.05
CA ILE A 141 -1.39 13.04 1.24
C ILE A 141 -0.34 14.13 1.51
N GLN A 142 0.61 13.90 2.42
CA GLN A 142 1.63 14.89 2.79
C GLN A 142 2.64 15.17 1.68
N ASN A 143 3.07 14.13 0.96
CA ASN A 143 4.24 14.17 0.09
C ASN A 143 3.89 14.27 -1.40
N ILE A 144 2.71 13.83 -1.82
CA ILE A 144 2.28 13.91 -3.23
C ILE A 144 1.29 15.06 -3.41
N TYR A 145 0.24 15.11 -2.59
CA TYR A 145 -0.83 16.11 -2.71
C TYR A 145 -0.61 17.35 -1.83
N GLY A 146 0.25 17.28 -0.82
CA GLY A 146 0.50 18.36 0.13
C GLY A 146 -0.64 18.65 1.11
N THR A 147 -1.90 18.43 0.74
CA THR A 147 -3.08 18.67 1.60
C THR A 147 -4.14 17.57 1.48
N ARG A 148 -4.89 17.35 2.56
CA ARG A 148 -6.04 16.42 2.57
C ARG A 148 -7.14 16.84 1.61
N ALA A 149 -7.41 18.15 1.50
CA ALA A 149 -8.44 18.68 0.60
C ALA A 149 -8.14 18.40 -0.88
N GLU A 150 -6.88 18.53 -1.32
CA GLU A 150 -6.49 18.19 -2.69
C GLU A 150 -6.65 16.69 -2.97
N TYR A 151 -6.20 15.85 -2.03
CA TYR A 151 -6.38 14.40 -2.11
C TYR A 151 -7.86 14.01 -2.20
N ASP A 152 -8.69 14.52 -1.30
CA ASP A 152 -10.13 14.20 -1.26
C ASP A 152 -10.84 14.66 -2.53
N ARG A 153 -10.49 15.84 -3.08
CA ARG A 153 -11.00 16.33 -4.38
C ARG A 153 -10.70 15.33 -5.49
N VAL A 154 -9.46 14.86 -5.59
CA VAL A 154 -9.01 13.94 -6.65
C VAL A 154 -9.65 12.56 -6.50
N MET A 155 -9.72 12.04 -5.28
CA MET A 155 -10.35 10.75 -4.98
C MET A 155 -11.88 10.80 -5.22
N GLY A 156 -12.48 11.99 -5.16
CA GLY A 156 -13.90 12.22 -5.46
C GLY A 156 -14.23 12.37 -6.95
N LEU A 157 -13.25 12.40 -7.85
CA LEU A 157 -13.50 12.42 -9.30
C LEU A 157 -14.24 11.15 -9.72
N ALA A 158 -15.11 11.26 -10.73
CA ALA A 158 -15.96 10.15 -11.18
C ALA A 158 -15.17 8.87 -11.49
N ASP A 159 -14.02 9.00 -12.14
CA ASP A 159 -13.15 7.86 -12.51
C ASP A 159 -12.41 7.24 -11.31
N ASN A 160 -12.28 7.98 -10.21
CA ASN A 160 -11.58 7.54 -8.99
C ASN A 160 -12.54 7.12 -7.88
N ASN A 161 -13.81 7.53 -7.99
CA ASN A 161 -14.84 7.19 -7.03
C ASN A 161 -15.23 5.72 -7.21
N MET A 162 -14.74 4.86 -6.32
CA MET A 162 -14.95 3.41 -6.40
C MET A 162 -16.38 2.95 -6.06
N HIS A 163 -17.31 3.85 -5.72
CA HIS A 163 -18.62 3.46 -5.15
C HIS A 163 -18.46 2.45 -4.01
N ARG A 164 -17.80 2.89 -2.92
CA ARG A 164 -17.34 2.04 -1.81
C ARG A 164 -18.45 1.20 -1.17
N ASP A 165 -19.69 1.70 -1.22
CA ASP A 165 -20.91 1.00 -0.82
C ASP A 165 -21.10 -0.36 -1.52
N ARG A 166 -20.60 -0.49 -2.75
CA ARG A 166 -20.72 -1.69 -3.59
C ARG A 166 -19.60 -2.71 -3.35
N LEU A 167 -18.60 -2.39 -2.54
CA LEU A 167 -17.44 -3.26 -2.30
C LEU A 167 -17.70 -4.33 -1.23
N ASN A 168 -18.87 -4.33 -0.58
CA ASN A 168 -19.14 -5.23 0.54
C ASN A 168 -19.35 -6.70 0.08
N LEU A 169 -18.45 -7.59 0.51
CA LEU A 169 -18.56 -9.03 0.30
C LEU A 169 -19.36 -9.75 1.38
N ALA A 170 -19.65 -9.09 2.52
CA ALA A 170 -20.31 -9.73 3.65
C ALA A 170 -21.80 -10.03 3.40
N THR A 171 -22.36 -9.54 2.30
CA THR A 171 -23.78 -9.68 1.91
C THR A 171 -24.02 -10.73 0.81
N ILE A 172 -22.98 -11.43 0.35
CA ILE A 172 -23.04 -12.51 -0.65
C ILE A 172 -22.81 -13.85 0.07
#